data_AF-A0A364VE51-F1
#
_entry.id   AF-A0A364VE51-F1
#
_cell.length_a   1.000
_cell.length_b   1.000
_cell.length_c   1.000
_cell.angle_alpha   90.00
_cell.angle_beta   90.00
_cell.angle_gamma   90.00
#
_symmetry.space_group_name_H-M   'P 1'
#
loop_
_entity.id
_entity.type
_entity.pdbx_description
1 polymer ?
#
loop_
_entity_poly.entity_id
_entity_poly.type
_entity_poly.pdbx_seq_one_letter_code
_entity_poly.pdbx_strand_id
1 'polypeptide(L)'
;MKYTEPVELIEPRAVDDDGLPVSGGGGRVVVNARVQPLVLDEDAGRDRSGTYTELRVFAPAGTRVVEGMMAVIRGEVFRVEEPSWDWSRFRRPVFAAHSPSVVFVVKRGEG
;
A
#
# COMPACT_ATOMS: atom_id res chain seq x y z
N MET A 1 22.60 -0.66 3.38
CA MET A 1 21.80 -1.15 2.24
C MET A 1 20.34 -1.15 2.69
N LYS A 2 19.44 -0.39 2.05
CA LYS A 2 18.02 -0.40 2.42
C LYS A 2 17.42 -1.69 1.86
N TYR A 3 16.90 -2.57 2.71
CA TYR A 3 16.22 -3.79 2.27
C TYR A 3 14.90 -3.39 1.60
N THR A 4 14.75 -3.73 0.33
CA THR A 4 13.54 -3.54 -0.46
C THR A 4 13.08 -4.88 -1.00
N GLU A 5 11.78 -5.10 -1.02
CA GLU A 5 11.13 -6.30 -1.56
C GLU A 5 10.10 -5.90 -2.62
N PRO A 6 9.80 -6.79 -3.58
CA PRO A 6 8.81 -6.51 -4.60
C PRO A 6 7.41 -6.47 -3.98
N VAL A 7 6.67 -5.41 -4.31
CA VAL A 7 5.26 -5.23 -3.99
C VAL A 7 4.51 -5.04 -5.30
N GLU A 8 3.56 -5.93 -5.58
CA GLU A 8 2.66 -5.79 -6.73
C GLU A 8 1.42 -5.02 -6.29
N LEU A 9 1.19 -3.87 -6.90
CA LEU A 9 -0.01 -3.06 -6.71
C LEU A 9 -0.97 -3.32 -7.86
N ILE A 10 -2.21 -3.61 -7.51
CA ILE A 10 -3.29 -3.93 -8.44
C ILE A 10 -4.40 -2.92 -8.22
N GLU A 11 -4.70 -2.14 -9.25
CA GLU A 11 -5.80 -1.19 -9.20
C GLU A 11 -7.13 -1.93 -9.07
N PRO A 12 -8.09 -1.40 -8.27
CA PRO A 12 -9.42 -1.98 -8.25
C PRO A 12 -10.00 -1.88 -9.66
N ARG A 13 -10.67 -2.95 -10.09
CA ARG A 13 -11.38 -2.93 -11.35
C ARG A 13 -12.51 -1.92 -11.22
N ALA A 14 -12.46 -0.85 -12.00
CA ALA A 14 -13.56 0.09 -12.04
C ALA A 14 -14.79 -0.62 -12.62
N VAL A 15 -15.93 -0.38 -11.99
CA VAL A 15 -17.25 -0.82 -12.46
C VAL A 15 -18.06 0.41 -12.82
N ASP A 16 -18.91 0.31 -13.83
CA ASP A 16 -19.91 1.34 -14.13
C ASP A 16 -21.09 1.27 -13.15
N ASP A 17 -22.03 2.20 -13.31
CA ASP A 17 -23.23 2.30 -12.47
C ASP A 17 -24.12 1.04 -12.55
N ASP A 18 -23.96 0.22 -13.59
CA ASP A 18 -24.65 -1.05 -13.80
C ASP A 18 -23.88 -2.26 -13.20
N GLY A 19 -22.73 -2.01 -12.56
CA GLY A 19 -21.87 -3.04 -11.98
C GLY A 19 -21.07 -3.82 -13.02
N LEU A 20 -21.06 -3.40 -14.28
CA LEU A 20 -20.26 -4.00 -15.33
C LEU A 20 -18.84 -3.44 -15.29
N PRO A 21 -17.82 -4.27 -15.56
CA PRO A 21 -16.45 -3.78 -15.55
C PRO A 21 -16.20 -2.80 -16.70
N VAL A 22 -15.76 -1.58 -16.37
CA VAL A 22 -15.32 -0.64 -17.41
C VAL A 22 -13.99 -1.10 -18.01
N SER A 23 -13.88 -0.98 -19.34
CA SER A 23 -12.65 -1.30 -20.06
C SER A 23 -11.54 -0.33 -19.68
N GLY A 24 -10.36 -0.86 -19.31
CA GLY A 24 -9.18 -0.08 -18.93
C GLY A 24 -8.91 0.01 -17.42
N GLY A 25 -9.77 -0.55 -16.56
CA GLY A 25 -9.49 -0.70 -15.13
C GLY A 25 -8.60 -1.92 -14.82
N GLY A 26 -7.83 -1.86 -13.73
CA GLY A 26 -7.05 -3.00 -13.24
C GLY A 26 -5.56 -2.98 -13.64
N GLY A 27 -4.95 -1.80 -13.69
CA GLY A 27 -3.50 -1.67 -13.87
C GLY A 27 -2.74 -2.48 -12.83
N ARG A 28 -1.63 -3.10 -13.24
CA ARG A 28 -0.70 -3.78 -12.34
C ARG A 28 0.65 -3.12 -12.44
N VAL A 29 1.23 -2.78 -11.29
CA VAL A 29 2.58 -2.23 -11.21
C VAL A 29 3.36 -2.95 -10.11
N VAL A 30 4.57 -3.38 -10.45
CA VAL A 30 5.50 -3.97 -9.48
C VAL A 30 6.51 -2.90 -9.10
N VAL A 31 6.62 -2.62 -7.80
CA VAL A 31 7.57 -1.65 -7.26
C VAL A 31 8.45 -2.32 -6.21
N ASN A 32 9.72 -1.93 -6.16
CA ASN A 32 10.59 -2.30 -5.05
C ASN A 32 10.34 -1.33 -3.90
N ALA A 33 9.75 -1.84 -2.81
CA ALA A 33 9.37 -1.04 -1.67
C ALA A 33 9.98 -1.62 -0.39
N ARG A 34 10.15 -0.78 0.64
CA ARG A 34 10.45 -1.27 1.98
C ARG A 34 9.13 -1.59 2.67
N VAL A 35 8.99 -2.79 3.21
CA VAL A 35 7.82 -3.21 3.96
C VAL A 35 8.19 -3.35 5.44
N GLN A 36 7.36 -2.82 6.33
CA GLN A 36 7.53 -2.93 7.77
C GLN A 36 6.24 -3.47 8.40
N PRO A 37 6.31 -4.49 9.27
CA PRO A 37 5.16 -4.86 10.07
C PRO A 37 4.78 -3.67 10.97
N LEU A 38 3.50 -3.32 10.97
CA LEU A 38 2.96 -2.41 11.96
C LEU A 38 2.48 -3.29 13.12
N VAL A 39 3.41 -3.64 14.02
CA VAL A 39 3.02 -4.22 15.30
C VAL A 39 2.41 -3.08 16.11
N LEU A 40 1.10 -3.12 16.34
CA LEU A 40 0.53 -2.35 17.43
C LEU A 40 0.78 -3.14 18.72
N ASP A 41 1.53 -2.54 19.65
CA ASP A 41 1.31 -2.82 21.07
C ASP A 41 -0.17 -2.51 21.34
N GLU A 42 -0.91 -3.52 21.78
CA GLU A 42 -2.25 -3.44 22.36
C GLU A 42 -3.13 -2.33 21.78
N ASP A 43 -3.79 -2.60 20.66
CA ASP A 43 -4.95 -1.80 20.23
C ASP A 43 -6.10 -2.07 21.21
N ALA A 44 -5.99 -1.49 22.42
CA ALA A 44 -7.02 -1.54 23.44
C ALA A 44 -8.21 -0.70 22.96
N GLY A 45 -9.10 -1.31 22.16
CA GLY A 45 -10.48 -0.85 22.08
C GLY A 45 -11.16 -0.82 20.70
N ARG A 46 -10.71 -1.54 19.67
CA ARG A 46 -11.42 -1.53 18.37
C ARG A 46 -11.66 -2.88 17.70
N ASP A 47 -11.48 -3.96 18.43
CA ASP A 47 -11.42 -5.33 17.96
C ASP A 47 -12.60 -6.13 18.52
N ARG A 48 -13.80 -5.78 18.01
CA ARG A 48 -14.89 -6.77 17.83
C ARG A 48 -14.78 -7.52 16.50
N SER A 49 -13.73 -7.24 15.74
CA SER A 49 -13.46 -7.79 14.42
C SER A 49 -12.06 -8.39 14.50
N GLY A 50 -11.93 -9.70 14.30
CA GLY A 50 -10.75 -10.53 13.97
C GLY A 50 -9.28 -10.13 14.26
N THR A 51 -8.40 -11.11 14.07
CA THR A 51 -6.96 -10.90 13.97
C THR A 51 -6.64 -10.32 12.59
N TYR A 52 -5.93 -9.18 12.54
CA TYR A 52 -5.52 -8.54 11.29
C TYR A 52 -4.00 -8.41 11.26
N THR A 53 -3.41 -8.58 10.07
CA THR A 53 -2.01 -8.24 9.81
C THR A 53 -1.94 -6.89 9.12
N GLU A 54 -1.21 -5.94 9.72
CA GLU A 54 -0.99 -4.62 9.16
C GLU A 54 0.47 -4.42 8.74
N LEU A 55 0.67 -3.90 7.53
CA LEU A 55 1.99 -3.59 7.00
C LEU A 55 2.05 -2.14 6.56
N ARG A 56 3.13 -1.45 6.94
CA ARG A 56 3.48 -0.12 6.41
C ARG A 56 4.45 -0.27 5.25
N VAL A 57 4.11 0.29 4.11
CA VAL A 57 4.89 0.20 2.87
C VAL A 57 5.48 1.56 2.52
N PHE A 58 6.76 1.58 2.15
CA PHE A 58 7.49 2.74 1.67
C PHE A 58 7.89 2.50 0.21
N ALA A 59 7.06 2.97 -0.72
CA ALA A 59 7.27 2.85 -2.15
C ALA A 59 8.09 4.04 -2.70
N PRO A 60 8.67 3.91 -3.91
CA PRO A 60 9.33 5.02 -4.59
C PRO A 60 8.45 6.27 -4.70
N ALA A 61 9.08 7.45 -4.73
CA ALA A 61 8.39 8.72 -4.96
C ALA A 61 7.54 8.67 -6.25
N GLY A 62 6.35 9.28 -6.21
CA GLY A 62 5.41 9.27 -7.35
C GLY A 62 4.71 7.95 -7.62
N THR A 63 4.92 6.90 -6.81
CA THR A 63 4.13 5.66 -6.91
C THR A 63 2.66 5.98 -6.69
N ARG A 64 1.81 5.67 -7.69
CA ARG A 64 0.37 5.85 -7.58
C ARG A 64 -0.22 4.75 -6.71
N VAL A 65 -0.79 5.14 -5.57
CA VAL A 65 -1.49 4.23 -4.66
C VAL A 65 -2.81 4.89 -4.27
N VAL A 66 -3.92 4.20 -4.47
CA VAL A 66 -5.26 4.65 -4.05
C VAL A 66 -5.86 3.68 -3.05
N GLU A 67 -6.80 4.18 -2.25
CA GLU A 67 -7.60 3.36 -1.35
C GLU A 67 -8.34 2.26 -2.14
N GLY A 68 -8.40 1.06 -1.57
CA GLY A 68 -9.02 -0.10 -2.20
C GLY A 68 -8.16 -0.80 -3.26
N MET A 69 -6.94 -0.32 -3.56
CA MET A 69 -5.96 -1.13 -4.29
C MET A 69 -5.60 -2.39 -3.50
N MET A 70 -5.26 -3.45 -4.24
CA MET A 70 -4.71 -4.67 -3.66
C MET A 70 -3.19 -4.62 -3.76
N ALA A 71 -2.51 -5.00 -2.68
CA ALA A 71 -1.06 -5.15 -2.64
C ALA A 71 -0.71 -6.62 -2.42
N VAL A 72 0.04 -7.23 -3.34
CA VAL A 72 0.60 -8.57 -3.15
C VAL A 72 2.01 -8.42 -2.59
N ILE A 73 2.20 -8.92 -1.37
CA ILE A 73 3.46 -8.82 -0.61
C ILE A 73 3.78 -10.22 -0.11
N ARG A 74 4.95 -10.76 -0.46
CA ARG A 74 5.38 -12.12 -0.08
C ARG A 74 4.38 -13.22 -0.46
N GLY A 75 3.64 -13.01 -1.56
CA GLY A 75 2.59 -13.94 -2.03
C GLY A 75 1.25 -13.79 -1.31
N GLU A 76 1.15 -12.90 -0.32
CA GLU A 76 -0.09 -12.62 0.40
C GLU A 76 -0.76 -11.37 -0.12
N VAL A 77 -2.09 -11.37 -0.10
CA VAL A 77 -2.91 -10.28 -0.62
C VAL A 77 -3.37 -9.39 0.53
N PHE A 78 -3.02 -8.11 0.46
CA PHE A 78 -3.44 -7.07 1.39
C PHE A 78 -4.28 -6.02 0.66
N ARG A 79 -5.14 -5.31 1.39
CA ARG A 79 -5.91 -4.16 0.88
C ARG A 79 -5.33 -2.86 1.41
N VAL A 80 -5.23 -1.86 0.53
CA VAL A 80 -4.90 -0.48 0.94
C VAL A 80 -6.14 0.14 1.60
N GLU A 81 -6.05 0.42 2.90
CA GLU A 81 -7.15 1.01 3.69
C GLU A 81 -7.17 2.53 3.66
N GLU A 82 -5.99 3.16 3.56
CA GLU A 82 -5.86 4.61 3.65
C GLU A 82 -5.15 5.17 2.40
N PRO A 83 -5.51 6.39 1.97
CA PRO A 83 -4.82 7.06 0.88
C PRO A 83 -3.34 7.25 1.21
N SER A 84 -2.50 7.02 0.21
CA SER A 84 -1.05 7.17 0.38
C SER A 84 -0.62 8.62 0.58
N TRP A 85 0.51 8.78 1.29
CA TRP A 85 1.15 10.07 1.48
C TRP A 85 2.49 10.13 0.74
N ASP A 86 2.60 11.01 -0.26
CA ASP A 86 3.83 11.25 -1.01
C ASP A 86 4.70 12.34 -0.37
N TRP A 87 5.78 11.94 0.29
CA TRP A 87 6.73 12.87 0.89
C TRP A 87 7.58 13.64 -0.14
N SER A 88 7.57 13.27 -1.41
CA SER A 88 8.37 13.92 -2.47
C SER A 88 7.75 15.20 -3.01
N ARG A 89 6.42 15.34 -2.93
CA ARG A 89 5.65 16.41 -3.61
C ARG A 89 6.16 17.84 -3.32
N PHE A 90 6.66 18.08 -2.10
CA PHE A 90 7.15 19.40 -1.67
C PHE A 90 8.56 19.34 -1.06
N ARG A 91 9.32 18.27 -1.31
CA ARG A 91 10.64 18.09 -0.69
C ARG A 91 11.70 17.87 -1.75
N ARG A 92 12.81 18.59 -1.60
CA ARG A 92 14.06 18.30 -2.32
C ARG A 92 15.06 17.72 -1.33
N PRO A 93 15.57 16.50 -1.54
CA PRO A 93 16.54 15.94 -0.63
C PRO A 93 17.84 16.74 -0.69
N VAL A 94 18.33 17.17 0.48
CA VAL A 94 19.62 17.88 0.60
C VAL A 94 20.79 16.95 0.28
N PHE A 95 20.65 15.66 0.60
CA PHE A 95 21.63 14.62 0.30
C PHE A 95 21.06 13.64 -0.72
N ALA A 96 21.84 13.28 -1.75
CA ALA A 96 21.41 12.36 -2.80
C ALA A 96 21.01 10.96 -2.27
N ALA A 97 21.54 10.56 -1.11
CA ALA A 97 21.18 9.30 -0.45
C ALA A 97 19.79 9.31 0.22
N HIS A 98 19.19 10.50 0.40
CA HIS A 98 17.83 10.64 0.89
C HIS A 98 16.87 10.56 -0.29
N SER A 99 16.16 9.45 -0.39
CA SER A 99 15.06 9.29 -1.35
C SER A 99 13.76 9.46 -0.59
N PRO A 100 12.95 10.51 -0.88
CA PRO A 100 11.58 10.58 -0.37
C PRO A 100 10.78 9.39 -0.89
N SER A 101 9.74 9.00 -0.15
CA SER A 101 8.94 7.80 -0.43
C SER A 101 7.45 8.13 -0.36
N VAL A 102 6.67 7.34 -1.08
CA VAL A 102 5.22 7.25 -0.88
C VAL A 102 4.98 6.25 0.24
N VAL A 103 4.23 6.64 1.27
CA VAL A 103 3.93 5.79 2.43
C VAL A 103 2.45 5.49 2.48
N PHE A 104 2.10 4.21 2.69
CA PHE A 104 0.73 3.76 2.86
C PHE A 104 0.68 2.53 3.78
N VAL A 105 -0.51 2.26 4.32
CA VAL A 105 -0.78 1.10 5.17
C VAL A 105 -1.66 0.12 4.40
N VAL A 106 -1.32 -1.16 4.51
CA VAL A 106 -2.12 -2.25 3.96
C VAL A 106 -2.53 -3.22 5.07
N LYS A 107 -3.74 -3.75 4.98
CA LYS A 107 -4.29 -4.68 5.96
C LYS A 107 -4.74 -5.97 5.29
N ARG A 108 -4.61 -7.07 6.02
CA ARG A 108 -5.17 -8.37 5.69
C ARG A 108 -5.99 -8.85 6.88
N GLY A 109 -7.25 -9.17 6.64
CA GLY A 109 -8.07 -9.90 7.60
C GLY A 109 -7.77 -11.38 7.57
N GLU A 110 -7.56 -11.96 8.74
CA GLU A 110 -7.79 -13.39 8.93
C GLU A 110 -9.31 -13.54 9.03
N GLY A 111 -9.91 -14.05 7.95
CA GLY A 111 -11.29 -14.53 7.95
C GLY A 111 -11.37 -15.95 8.47
#